data_AF-A0A957R5W9-F1
#
_entry.id   AF-A0A957R5W9-F1
#
_cell.length_a   1.000
_cell.length_b   1.000
_cell.length_c   1.000
_cell.angle_alpha   90.00
_cell.angle_beta   90.00
_cell.angle_gamma   90.00
#
_symmetry.space_group_name_H-M   'P 1'
#
loop_
_entity.id
_entity.type
_entity.pdbx_description
1 polymer ?
#
loop_
_entity_poly.entity_id
_entity_poly.type
_entity_poly.pdbx_seq_one_letter_code
_entity_poly.pdbx_strand_id
1 'polypeptide(L)' 'MSHSVININEKIALFDDHWAPKIIAQMNDYHLKLVKAQGDFVWHSHADTDEVFIVLEGELRID' A
#
# COMPACT_ATOMS: atom_id res chain seq x y z
N MET A 1 -5.94 26.83 1.63
CA MET A 1 -6.27 25.46 1.20
C MET A 1 -6.53 24.63 2.44
N SER A 2 -7.61 23.84 2.50
CA SER A 2 -7.78 22.89 3.60
C SER A 2 -6.83 21.73 3.36
N HIS A 3 -5.89 21.50 4.27
CA HIS A 3 -5.07 20.29 4.24
C HIS A 3 -5.97 19.11 4.62
N SER A 4 -6.19 18.17 3.69
CA SER A 4 -6.84 16.91 4.00
C SER A 4 -5.80 15.98 4.61
N VAL A 5 -5.88 15.79 5.92
CA VAL A 5 -5.03 14.84 6.64
C VAL A 5 -5.58 13.44 6.43
N ILE A 6 -4.72 12.49 6.08
CA ILE A 6 -5.09 11.08 5.93
C ILE A 6 -4.55 10.32 7.14
N ASN A 7 -5.46 9.79 7.96
CA ASN A 7 -5.12 8.88 9.03
C ASN A 7 -5.01 7.45 8.48
N ILE A 8 -3.80 6.90 8.45
CA ILE A 8 -3.52 5.56 7.90
C ILE A 8 -4.30 4.48 8.67
N ASN A 9 -4.36 4.57 10.00
CA ASN A 9 -5.04 3.58 10.85
C ASN A 9 -6.55 3.57 10.58
N GLU A 10 -7.16 4.75 10.38
CA GLU A 10 -8.57 4.83 10.00
C GLU A 10 -8.81 4.21 8.63
N LYS A 11 -7.94 4.45 7.64
CA LYS A 11 -8.10 3.92 6.29
C LYS A 11 -7.90 2.41 6.22
N ILE A 12 -6.92 1.86 6.94
CA ILE A 12 -6.64 0.42 6.91
C ILE A 12 -7.72 -0.40 7.65
N ALA A 13 -8.43 0.21 8.59
CA ALA A 13 -9.56 -0.40 9.29
C ALA A 13 -10.83 -0.52 8.42
N LEU A 14 -10.88 0.12 7.24
CA LEU A 14 -12.05 0.09 6.35
C LEU A 14 -12.14 -1.17 5.48
N PHE A 15 -11.12 -2.03 5.47
CA PHE A 15 -11.09 -3.23 4.63
C PHE A 15 -10.29 -4.36 5.30
N ASP A 16 -10.70 -5.60 5.04
CA ASP A 16 -10.04 -6.81 5.56
C ASP A 16 -9.51 -7.74 4.46
N ASP A 17 -9.72 -7.38 3.19
CA ASP A 17 -9.22 -8.12 2.05
C ASP A 17 -7.69 -8.16 2.05
N HIS A 18 -7.11 -9.34 1.82
CA HIS A 18 -5.67 -9.51 1.62
C HIS A 18 -5.31 -9.36 0.14
N TRP A 19 -4.10 -8.87 -0.15
CA TRP A 19 -3.57 -8.68 -1.50
C TRP A 19 -4.45 -7.82 -2.43
N ALA A 20 -5.26 -6.93 -1.86
CA ALA A 20 -6.14 -6.02 -2.60
C ALA A 20 -5.77 -4.55 -2.29
N PRO A 21 -4.77 -3.96 -2.99
CA PRO A 21 -4.33 -2.61 -2.73
C PRO A 21 -5.44 -1.57 -2.90
N LYS A 22 -5.58 -0.67 -1.93
CA LYS A 22 -6.53 0.47 -1.98
C LYS A 22 -5.75 1.77 -2.11
N ILE A 23 -6.07 2.59 -3.12
CA ILE A 23 -5.45 3.91 -3.30
C ILE A 23 -6.01 4.86 -2.23
N ILE A 24 -5.15 5.46 -1.43
CA ILE A 24 -5.54 6.40 -0.36
C ILE A 24 -5.20 7.86 -0.70
N ALA A 25 -4.23 8.08 -1.57
CA ALA A 25 -3.82 9.40 -2.04
C ALA A 25 -3.13 9.32 -3.40
N GLN A 26 -3.03 10.48 -4.04
CA GLN A 26 -2.29 10.66 -5.27
C GLN A 26 -1.32 11.84 -5.10
N MET A 27 -0.08 11.64 -5.53
CA MET A 27 0.95 12.68 -5.58
C MET A 27 1.47 12.72 -7.01
N ASN A 28 1.10 13.78 -7.75
CA ASN A 28 1.33 13.85 -9.19
C ASN A 28 0.75 12.62 -9.91
N ASP A 29 1.59 11.84 -10.57
CA ASP A 29 1.29 10.59 -11.26
C ASP A 29 1.53 9.33 -10.40
N TYR A 30 1.88 9.49 -9.12
CA TYR A 30 2.08 8.39 -8.18
C TYR A 30 0.85 8.16 -7.29
N HIS A 31 0.59 6.89 -6.98
CA HIS A 31 -0.43 6.48 -6.02
C HIS A 31 0.20 5.98 -4.73
N LEU A 32 -0.34 6.45 -3.60
CA LEU A 32 -0.09 5.85 -2.30
C LEU A 32 -1.19 4.82 -2.04
N LYS A 33 -0.78 3.58 -1.74
CA LYS A 33 -1.69 2.45 -1.56
C LYS A 33 -1.53 1.84 -0.18
N LEU A 34 -2.62 1.32 0.37
CA LEU A 34 -2.60 0.44 1.54
C LEU A 34 -3.00 -0.97 1.12
N VAL A 35 -2.33 -1.98 1.69
CA VAL A 35 -2.60 -3.39 1.45
C VAL A 35 -2.34 -4.18 2.73
N LYS A 36 -3.19 -5.16 3.01
CA LYS A 36 -2.92 -6.20 4.00
C LYS A 36 -2.30 -7.39 3.27
N ALA A 37 -1.09 -7.78 3.63
CA ALA A 37 -0.36 -8.88 3.02
C ALA A 37 -0.32 -10.08 3.97
N GLN A 38 -0.56 -11.28 3.45
CA GLN A 38 -0.47 -12.52 4.24
C GLN A 38 -0.09 -13.70 3.34
N GLY A 39 0.90 -14.48 3.80
CA GLY A 39 1.43 -15.61 3.03
C GLY A 39 2.26 -15.14 1.84
N ASP A 40 2.33 -15.97 0.81
CA ASP A 40 3.16 -15.74 -0.37
C ASP A 40 2.40 -15.00 -1.47
N PHE A 41 3.14 -14.19 -2.24
CA PHE A 41 2.65 -13.59 -3.48
C PHE A 41 3.43 -14.15 -4.68
N VAL A 42 2.87 -13.99 -5.87
CA VAL A 42 3.53 -14.49 -7.09
C VAL A 42 4.76 -13.65 -7.42
N TRP A 43 5.78 -14.33 -7.96
CA TRP A 43 6.92 -13.66 -8.57
C TRP A 43 6.46 -12.79 -9.74
N HIS A 44 6.87 -11.53 -9.72
CA HIS A 44 6.56 -10.56 -10.77
C HIS A 44 7.60 -9.44 -10.78
N SER A 45 7.56 -8.59 -11.81
CA SER A 45 8.46 -7.46 -11.97
C SER A 45 7.74 -6.27 -12.60
N HIS A 46 8.16 -5.06 -12.26
CA HIS A 46 7.76 -3.83 -12.93
C HIS A 46 8.94 -3.33 -13.77
N ALA A 47 8.78 -3.33 -15.10
CA ALA A 47 9.88 -2.99 -16.02
C ALA A 47 10.21 -1.49 -16.04
N ASP A 48 9.22 -0.65 -15.76
CA ASP A 48 9.27 0.79 -16.03
C ASP A 48 9.22 1.66 -14.77
N THR A 49 9.08 1.06 -13.58
CA THR A 49 8.92 1.80 -12.33
C THR A 49 9.39 1.01 -11.12
N ASP A 50 10.08 1.68 -10.21
CA ASP A 50 10.39 1.16 -8.89
C ASP A 50 9.13 1.16 -8.01
N GLU A 51 9.01 0.20 -7.11
CA GLU A 51 7.94 0.17 -6.10
C GLU A 51 8.53 0.25 -4.69
N VAL A 52 7.98 1.17 -3.87
CA VAL A 52 8.41 1.38 -2.49
C VAL A 52 7.44 0.68 -1.55
N PHE A 53 7.99 -0.13 -0.65
CA PHE A 53 7.24 -0.77 0.44
C PHE A 53 7.60 -0.14 1.78
N ILE A 54 6.58 0.21 2.56
CA ILE A 54 6.70 0.67 3.94
C ILE A 54 5.86 -0.25 4.82
N VAL A 55 6.52 -0.99 5.72
CA VAL A 55 5.84 -1.87 6.67
C VAL A 55 5.28 -1.04 7.81
N LEU A 56 3.96 -1.02 7.94
CA LEU A 56 3.25 -0.31 9.01
C LEU A 56 3.11 -1.18 10.27
N GLU A 57 2.86 -2.47 10.07
CA GLU A 57 2.69 -3.47 11.13
C GLU A 57 3.14 -4.85 10.61
N GLY A 58 3.74 -5.66 11.48
CA GLY A 58 4.23 -7.00 11.14
C GLY A 58 5.62 -7.00 10.50
N GLU A 59 5.89 -8.03 9.70
CA GLU A 59 7.14 -8.24 8.98
C GLU A 59 6.84 -8.59 7.52
N LEU A 60 7.51 -7.91 6.59
CA LEU A 60 7.44 -8.19 5.17
C LEU A 60 8.80 -8.68 4.70
N ARG A 61 8.81 -9.85 4.06
CA ARG A 61 9.98 -10.36 3.34
C ARG A 61 9.75 -10.21 1.85
N ILE A 62 10.78 -9.72 1.16
CA ILE A 62 10.86 -9.63 -0.29
C ILE A 62 12.16 -10.35 -0.65
N ASP A 63 12.07 -11.35 -1.52
CA ASP A 63 13.22 -12.14 -2.00
C ASP A 63 13.19 -12.35 -3.51
#